data_AF-A0A0E4BNF4-F1
#
_entry.id   AF-A0A0E4BNF4-F1
#
_cell.length_a   1.000
_cell.length_b   1.000
_cell.length_c   1.000
_cell.angle_alpha   90.00
_cell.angle_beta   90.00
_cell.angle_gamma   90.00
#
_symmetry.space_group_name_H-M   'P 1'
#
loop_
_entity.id
_entity.type
_entity.pdbx_description
1 polymer ?
#
loop_
_entity_poly.entity_id
_entity_poly.type
_entity_poly.pdbx_seq_one_letter_code
_entity_poly.pdbx_strand_id
1 'polypeptide(L)'
;MTEDEIDGIGGENIAGAYACMKYFQSLDNPNNKTFVPAFKKMWGEKTVIGDVTQAAYLGPWLWKLTVEKAGSFDVDKIAAASPGVEFKGAPEGYVRIHENHHLWSKTRVGRAKLDGQFELIYETADLVEPDPFPKGYQ
;
A
#
# COMPACT_ATOMS: atom_id res chain seq x y z
N MET A 1 11.51 -6.83 -0.35
CA MET A 1 11.34 -7.54 0.93
C MET A 1 10.35 -6.79 1.78
N THR A 2 9.32 -7.45 2.30
CA THR A 2 8.30 -6.90 3.19
C THR A 2 8.36 -7.53 4.58
N GLU A 3 7.70 -6.93 5.57
CA GLU A 3 7.75 -7.37 6.97
C GLU A 3 7.36 -8.85 7.17
N ASP A 4 6.40 -9.36 6.40
CA ASP A 4 5.98 -10.76 6.41
C ASP A 4 7.03 -11.73 5.84
N GLU A 5 7.79 -11.31 4.82
CA GLU A 5 8.93 -12.09 4.32
C GLU A 5 10.07 -12.09 5.35
N ILE A 6 10.28 -10.97 6.04
CA ILE A 6 11.32 -10.83 7.08
C ILE A 6 11.02 -11.71 8.30
N ASP A 7 9.74 -11.89 8.66
CA ASP A 7 9.33 -12.78 9.74
C ASP A 7 9.83 -14.22 9.51
N GLY A 8 9.88 -14.66 8.24
CA GLY A 8 10.46 -15.95 7.86
C GLY A 8 11.99 -15.97 7.76
N ILE A 9 12.62 -14.87 7.32
CA ILE A 9 14.07 -14.79 7.09
C ILE A 9 14.86 -14.52 8.38
N GLY A 10 14.27 -13.81 9.35
CA GLY A 10 14.96 -13.26 10.52
C GLY A 10 15.52 -11.86 10.26
N GLY A 11 15.15 -10.90 11.11
CA GLY A 11 15.52 -9.49 10.94
C GLY A 11 17.03 -9.24 10.96
N GLU A 12 17.78 -10.04 11.71
CA GLU A 12 19.25 -9.99 11.79
C GLU A 12 19.93 -10.27 10.44
N ASN A 13 19.32 -11.06 9.57
CA ASN A 13 19.90 -11.47 8.29
C ASN A 13 19.75 -10.40 7.21
N ILE A 14 18.87 -9.42 7.43
CA ILE A 14 18.49 -8.42 6.43
C ILE A 14 18.62 -6.99 6.95
N ALA A 15 19.00 -6.80 8.21
CA ALA A 15 19.24 -5.50 8.81
C ALA A 15 20.22 -4.65 7.98
N GLY A 16 19.84 -3.40 7.74
CA GLY A 16 20.59 -2.47 6.89
C GLY A 16 20.27 -2.57 5.39
N ALA A 17 19.56 -3.62 4.93
CA ALA A 17 19.07 -3.69 3.56
C ALA A 17 17.97 -2.64 3.33
N TYR A 18 17.84 -2.20 2.07
CA TYR A 18 16.84 -1.24 1.66
C TYR A 18 15.71 -1.91 0.88
N ALA A 19 14.49 -1.47 1.14
CA ALA A 19 13.30 -1.84 0.37
C ALA A 19 12.64 -0.57 -0.18
N CYS A 20 12.13 -0.67 -1.41
CA CYS A 20 11.33 0.38 -2.04
C CYS A 20 9.90 -0.15 -2.22
N MET A 21 8.95 0.45 -1.52
CA MET A 21 7.55 -0.01 -1.43
C MET A 21 6.60 1.18 -1.41
N LYS A 22 5.29 0.92 -1.47
CA LYS A 22 4.27 1.94 -1.22
C LYS A 22 3.80 1.92 0.23
N TYR A 23 4.00 0.84 0.98
CA TYR A 23 3.62 0.73 2.39
C TYR A 23 4.71 0.09 3.25
N PHE A 24 4.79 0.54 4.50
CA PHE A 24 5.47 -0.14 5.59
C PHE A 24 4.54 -0.12 6.81
N GLN A 25 4.54 -1.19 7.60
CA GLN A 25 3.75 -1.25 8.83
C GLN A 25 4.14 -0.14 9.81
N SER A 26 5.40 0.31 9.77
CA SER A 26 5.96 1.34 10.64
C SER A 26 5.55 2.77 10.29
N LEU A 27 4.73 2.99 9.25
CA LEU A 27 4.31 4.33 8.85
C LEU A 27 3.59 5.10 9.97
N ASP A 28 4.05 6.33 10.22
CA ASP A 28 3.49 7.21 11.23
C ASP A 28 2.40 8.12 10.65
N ASN A 29 1.21 7.56 10.44
CA ASN A 29 0.04 8.33 10.02
C ASN A 29 -1.24 7.87 10.74
N PRO A 30 -2.29 8.72 10.81
CA PRO A 30 -3.51 8.39 11.56
C PRO A 30 -4.25 7.13 11.08
N ASN A 31 -4.30 6.90 9.77
CA ASN A 31 -4.97 5.73 9.20
C ASN A 31 -4.25 4.45 9.62
N ASN A 32 -2.92 4.43 9.50
CA ASN A 32 -2.09 3.29 9.86
C ASN A 32 -2.15 2.98 11.37
N LYS A 33 -2.14 4.02 12.21
CA LYS A 33 -2.31 3.88 13.67
C LYS A 33 -3.63 3.24 14.09
N THR A 34 -4.66 3.30 13.23
CA THR A 34 -5.94 2.64 13.45
C THR A 34 -5.94 1.24 12.84
N PHE A 35 -5.37 1.09 11.64
CA PHE A 35 -5.33 -0.15 10.90
C PHE A 35 -4.49 -1.24 11.57
N VAL A 36 -3.25 -0.94 11.99
CA VAL A 36 -2.32 -1.96 12.55
C VAL A 36 -2.90 -2.61 13.82
N PRO A 37 -3.41 -1.88 14.83
CA PRO A 37 -4.01 -2.52 16.00
C PRO A 37 -5.28 -3.31 15.67
N ALA A 38 -6.12 -2.83 14.74
CA ALA A 38 -7.31 -3.56 14.32
C ALA A 38 -6.96 -4.89 13.63
N PHE A 39 -5.92 -4.87 12.79
CA PHE A 39 -5.42 -6.07 12.13
C PHE A 39 -4.84 -7.06 13.13
N LYS A 40 -3.98 -6.60 14.05
CA LYS A 40 -3.40 -7.43 15.13
C LYS A 40 -4.46 -8.01 16.07
N LYS A 41 -5.50 -7.24 16.40
CA LYS A 41 -6.63 -7.74 17.19
C LYS A 41 -7.36 -8.89 16.50
N MET A 42 -7.47 -8.85 15.17
CA MET A 42 -8.15 -9.87 14.38
C MET A 42 -7.29 -11.11 14.13
N TRP A 43 -5.99 -10.92 13.88
CA TRP A 43 -5.10 -11.97 13.37
C TRP A 43 -3.98 -12.38 14.34
N GLY A 44 -3.89 -11.74 15.50
CA GLY A 44 -2.88 -11.99 16.53
C GLY A 44 -1.83 -10.87 16.65
N GLU A 45 -1.38 -10.60 17.87
CA GLU A 45 -0.45 -9.50 18.21
C GLU A 45 0.92 -9.60 17.53
N LYS A 46 1.34 -10.83 17.20
CA LYS A 46 2.61 -11.14 16.54
C LYS A 46 2.55 -11.00 15.02
N THR A 47 1.36 -10.92 14.44
CA THR A 47 1.21 -10.84 12.99
C THR A 47 1.73 -9.51 12.47
N VAL A 48 2.43 -9.58 11.35
CA VAL A 48 3.01 -8.44 10.63
C VAL A 48 2.24 -8.18 9.33
N ILE A 49 2.32 -6.95 8.84
CA ILE A 49 1.62 -6.50 7.64
C ILE A 49 2.65 -6.01 6.63
N GLY A 50 2.81 -6.75 5.54
CA GLY A 50 3.60 -6.31 4.40
C GLY A 50 2.81 -5.44 3.42
N ASP A 51 3.52 -4.90 2.43
CA ASP A 51 2.95 -4.10 1.33
C ASP A 51 1.82 -4.83 0.60
N VAL A 52 2.01 -6.13 0.30
CA VAL A 52 1.04 -6.96 -0.41
C VAL A 52 -0.23 -7.16 0.40
N THR A 53 -0.11 -7.40 1.72
CA THR A 53 -1.27 -7.52 2.62
C THR A 53 -2.06 -6.22 2.68
N GLN A 54 -1.37 -5.08 2.78
CA GLN A 54 -2.03 -3.78 2.77
C GLN A 54 -2.70 -3.49 1.41
N ALA A 55 -2.08 -3.86 0.28
CA ALA A 55 -2.68 -3.73 -1.04
C ALA A 55 -3.96 -4.58 -1.18
N ALA A 56 -3.96 -5.80 -0.63
CA ALA A 56 -5.15 -6.65 -0.59
C ALA A 56 -6.28 -6.04 0.26
N TYR A 57 -5.95 -5.38 1.38
CA TYR A 57 -6.92 -4.63 2.18
C TYR A 57 -7.51 -3.42 1.42
N LEU A 58 -6.69 -2.75 0.60
CA LEU A 58 -7.09 -1.57 -0.16
C LEU A 58 -8.10 -1.88 -1.28
N GLY A 59 -7.92 -2.98 -2.01
CA GLY A 59 -8.71 -3.32 -3.20
C GLY A 59 -10.24 -3.21 -3.01
N PRO A 60 -10.83 -3.86 -1.98
CA PRO A 60 -12.27 -3.78 -1.72
C PRO A 60 -12.81 -2.35 -1.49
N TRP A 61 -12.02 -1.46 -0.87
CA TRP A 61 -12.42 -0.06 -0.66
C TRP A 61 -12.48 0.71 -1.97
N LEU A 62 -11.48 0.55 -2.83
CA LEU A 62 -11.46 1.17 -4.15
C LEU A 62 -12.60 0.66 -5.02
N TRP A 63 -12.87 -0.65 -4.99
CA TRP A 63 -14.00 -1.25 -5.68
C TRP A 63 -15.33 -0.67 -5.17
N LYS A 64 -15.54 -0.64 -3.85
CA LYS A 64 -16.74 -0.05 -3.23
C LYS A 64 -16.96 1.40 -3.69
N LEU A 65 -15.94 2.24 -3.58
CA LEU A 65 -16.03 3.66 -3.97
C LEU A 65 -16.35 3.82 -5.46
N THR A 66 -15.80 2.94 -6.30
CA THR A 66 -16.06 2.95 -7.74
C THR A 66 -17.48 2.50 -8.07
N VAL A 67 -17.98 1.44 -7.41
CA VAL A 67 -19.38 0.98 -7.50
C VAL A 67 -20.34 2.10 -7.10
N GLU A 68 -20.05 2.78 -5.98
CA GLU A 68 -20.85 3.91 -5.50
C GLU A 68 -20.86 5.06 -6.52
N LYS A 69 -19.71 5.39 -7.10
CA LYS A 69 -19.60 6.41 -8.16
C LYS A 69 -20.33 6.01 -9.45
N ALA A 70 -20.27 4.73 -9.83
CA ALA A 70 -20.95 4.21 -11.02
C ALA A 70 -22.46 4.07 -10.83
N GLY A 71 -22.95 3.99 -9.59
CA GLY A 71 -24.33 3.64 -9.27
C GLY A 71 -24.71 2.26 -9.81
N SER A 72 -23.76 1.34 -9.94
CA SER A 72 -23.94 0.06 -10.62
C SER A 72 -22.94 -1.00 -10.18
N PHE A 73 -23.34 -2.26 -10.28
CA PHE A 73 -22.45 -3.43 -10.16
C PHE A 73 -21.98 -3.97 -11.53
N ASP A 74 -22.39 -3.33 -12.62
CA ASP A 74 -21.96 -3.68 -13.97
C ASP A 74 -20.46 -3.37 -14.16
N VAL A 75 -19.69 -4.36 -14.63
CA VAL A 75 -18.22 -4.28 -14.69
C VAL A 75 -17.75 -3.17 -15.60
N ASP A 76 -18.38 -2.99 -16.76
CA ASP A 76 -17.97 -1.97 -17.72
C ASP A 76 -18.24 -0.56 -17.17
N LYS A 77 -19.39 -0.37 -16.51
CA LYS A 77 -19.71 0.89 -15.82
C LYS A 77 -18.76 1.18 -14.66
N ILE A 78 -18.39 0.17 -13.87
CA ILE A 78 -17.39 0.31 -12.80
C ILE A 78 -16.04 0.70 -13.38
N ALA A 79 -15.56 -0.01 -14.40
CA ALA A 79 -14.28 0.27 -15.03
C ALA A 79 -14.23 1.70 -15.57
N ALA A 80 -15.26 2.12 -16.31
CA ALA A 80 -15.38 3.48 -16.83
C ALA A 80 -15.45 4.57 -15.73
N ALA A 81 -16.04 4.25 -14.57
CA ALA A 81 -16.12 5.17 -13.43
C ALA A 81 -14.83 5.23 -12.60
N SER A 82 -13.94 4.23 -12.70
CA SER A 82 -12.78 4.08 -11.83
C SER A 82 -11.76 5.23 -11.88
N PRO A 83 -11.43 5.84 -13.04
CA PRO A 83 -10.43 6.90 -13.06
C PRO A 83 -10.80 8.08 -12.15
N GLY A 84 -9.82 8.56 -11.39
CA GLY A 84 -9.97 9.67 -10.45
C GLY A 84 -10.70 9.33 -9.15
N VAL A 85 -11.12 8.08 -8.92
CA VAL A 85 -11.61 7.67 -7.59
C VAL A 85 -10.47 7.79 -6.58
N GLU A 86 -10.73 8.48 -5.47
CA GLU A 86 -9.78 8.69 -4.39
C GLU A 86 -10.20 7.95 -3.12
N PHE A 87 -9.22 7.36 -2.42
CA PHE A 87 -9.43 6.84 -1.09
C PHE A 87 -8.44 7.47 -0.10
N LYS A 88 -8.96 8.34 0.76
CA LYS A 88 -8.18 9.07 1.77
C LYS A 88 -7.93 8.26 3.06
N GLY A 89 -8.65 7.16 3.24
CA GLY A 89 -8.59 6.31 4.43
C GLY A 89 -7.60 5.15 4.32
N ALA A 90 -6.76 5.07 3.27
CA ALA A 90 -5.84 3.95 3.13
C ALA A 90 -4.74 3.99 4.20
N PRO A 91 -4.26 2.84 4.70
CA PRO A 91 -3.17 2.78 5.67
C PRO A 91 -1.87 3.42 5.17
N GLU A 92 -1.63 3.41 3.85
CA GLU A 92 -0.48 4.03 3.21
C GLU A 92 -0.64 5.54 2.97
N GLY A 93 -1.75 6.14 3.39
CA GLY A 93 -2.14 7.51 3.04
C GLY A 93 -3.13 7.56 1.88
N TYR A 94 -3.44 8.75 1.37
CA TYR A 94 -4.42 8.85 0.27
C TYR A 94 -3.88 8.23 -1.02
N VAL A 95 -4.76 7.60 -1.79
CA VAL A 95 -4.46 7.03 -3.12
C VAL A 95 -5.51 7.46 -4.13
N ARG A 96 -5.16 7.41 -5.41
CA ARG A 96 -6.07 7.76 -6.52
C ARG A 96 -5.91 6.78 -7.68
N ILE A 97 -7.01 6.36 -8.29
CA ILE A 97 -6.98 5.53 -9.49
C ILE A 97 -6.64 6.39 -10.72
N HIS A 98 -5.63 5.99 -11.48
CA HIS A 98 -5.23 6.63 -12.73
C HIS A 98 -6.10 6.15 -13.91
N GLU A 99 -6.04 6.84 -15.05
CA GLU A 99 -6.77 6.48 -16.27
C GLU A 99 -6.38 5.10 -16.81
N ASN A 100 -5.14 4.66 -16.58
CA ASN A 100 -4.67 3.31 -16.92
C ASN A 100 -5.03 2.24 -15.86
N HIS A 101 -5.95 2.55 -14.94
CA HIS A 101 -6.40 1.68 -13.84
C HIS A 101 -5.33 1.28 -12.81
N HIS A 102 -4.12 1.84 -12.86
CA HIS A 102 -3.12 1.71 -11.80
C HIS A 102 -3.31 2.81 -10.73
N LEU A 103 -2.58 2.70 -9.63
CA LEU A 103 -2.67 3.69 -8.54
C LEU A 103 -1.61 4.77 -8.66
N TRP A 104 -2.05 6.01 -8.50
CA TRP A 104 -1.22 7.07 -7.95
C TRP A 104 -0.92 6.72 -6.48
N SER A 105 0.35 6.52 -6.19
CA SER A 105 0.83 6.11 -4.87
C SER A 105 2.08 6.89 -4.49
N LYS A 106 2.36 7.01 -3.19
CA LYS A 106 3.66 7.49 -2.74
C LYS A 106 4.70 6.38 -2.88
N THR A 107 5.91 6.75 -3.28
CA THR A 107 7.06 5.84 -3.23
C THR A 107 7.81 6.05 -1.93
N ARG A 108 8.17 4.96 -1.27
CA ARG A 108 8.84 4.98 0.03
C ARG A 108 10.05 4.06 0.01
N VAL A 109 11.13 4.53 0.62
CA VAL A 109 12.35 3.74 0.83
C VAL A 109 12.53 3.52 2.32
N GLY A 110 12.56 2.25 2.71
CA GLY A 110 12.76 1.82 4.09
C GLY A 110 14.10 1.13 4.25
N ARG A 111 14.79 1.39 5.37
CA ARG A 111 15.96 0.62 5.82
C ARG A 111 15.52 -0.39 6.86
N ALA A 112 15.79 -1.67 6.62
CA ALA A 112 15.39 -2.72 7.54
C ALA A 112 16.17 -2.66 8.85
N LYS A 113 15.47 -2.91 9.96
CA LYS A 113 15.99 -2.96 11.31
C LYS A 113 16.08 -4.41 11.81
N LEU A 114 16.81 -4.60 12.90
CA LEU A 114 16.97 -5.91 13.56
C LEU A 114 15.65 -6.52 14.05
N ASP A 115 14.63 -5.69 14.32
CA ASP A 115 13.31 -6.13 14.77
C ASP A 115 12.36 -6.55 13.64
N GLY A 116 12.88 -6.64 12.41
CA GLY A 116 12.11 -7.01 11.21
C GLY A 116 11.16 -5.92 10.71
N GLN A 117 11.24 -4.70 11.25
CA GLN A 117 10.50 -3.55 10.75
C GLN A 117 11.40 -2.63 9.92
N PHE A 118 10.79 -1.71 9.17
CA PHE A 118 11.51 -0.71 8.40
C PHE A 118 11.56 0.65 9.09
N GLU A 119 12.71 1.32 9.03
CA GLU A 119 12.86 2.75 9.27
C GLU A 119 12.63 3.48 7.94
N LEU A 120 11.69 4.42 7.88
CA LEU A 120 11.43 5.21 6.67
C LEU A 120 12.58 6.21 6.46
N ILE A 121 13.30 6.08 5.33
CA ILE A 121 14.45 6.94 4.98
C ILE A 121 14.06 7.99 3.94
N TYR A 122 13.10 7.67 3.08
CA TYR A 122 12.62 8.58 2.05
C TYR A 122 11.15 8.32 1.74
N GLU A 123 10.42 9.38 1.44
CA GLU A 123 9.06 9.35 0.93
C GLU A 123 8.90 10.48 -0.10
N THR A 124 8.20 10.22 -1.20
CA THR A 124 7.83 11.27 -2.15
C THR A 124 6.86 12.28 -1.51
N ALA A 125 7.04 13.57 -1.82
CA ALA A 125 6.16 14.62 -1.30
C ALA A 125 4.71 14.39 -1.74
N ASP A 126 4.54 14.09 -3.03
CA ASP A 126 3.27 13.86 -3.70
C ASP A 126 3.12 12.40 -4.18
N LEU A 127 1.94 12.07 -4.70
CA LEU A 127 1.74 10.81 -5.40
C LEU A 127 2.52 10.80 -6.72
N VAL A 128 3.12 9.65 -7.02
CA VAL A 128 3.80 9.37 -8.27
C VAL A 128 2.78 8.85 -9.29
N GLU A 129 2.88 9.33 -10.53
CA GLU A 129 2.08 8.84 -11.64
C GLU A 129 2.48 7.41 -12.00
N PRO A 130 1.54 6.46 -12.11
CA PRO A 130 1.88 5.11 -12.52
C PRO A 130 2.14 5.05 -14.03
N ASP A 131 3.39 4.76 -14.38
CA ASP A 131 3.82 4.42 -15.75
C ASP A 131 4.20 2.93 -15.83
N PRO A 132 3.24 2.03 -16.10
CA PRO A 132 3.51 0.59 -16.17
C PRO A 132 4.35 0.18 -17.39
N PHE A 133 4.48 1.05 -18.40
CA PHE A 133 5.19 0.77 -19.65
C PHE A 133 6.11 1.93 -20.04
N PRO A 134 7.15 2.22 -19.23
CA PRO A 134 7.99 3.38 -19.43
C PRO A 134 8.76 3.31 -20.74
N LYS A 135 8.88 4.46 -21.41
CA LYS A 135 9.63 4.57 -22.67
C LYS A 135 11.08 4.10 -22.46
N GLY A 136 11.55 3.23 -23.33
CA GLY A 136 12.92 2.68 -23.30
C GLY A 136 13.07 1.32 -22.61
N TYR A 137 11.98 0.75 -22.08
CA TYR A 137 11.95 -0.57 -21.41
C TYR A 137 10.96 -1.55 -22.07
N GLN A 138 10.68 -1.36 -23.37
CA GLN A 138 9.77 -2.21 -24.17
C GLN A 138 10.52 -3.34 -24.87
#